data_AF-A0A3G2C8G8-F1
#
_entry.id   AF-A0A3G2C8G8-F1
#
_cell.length_a   1.000
_cell.length_b   1.000
_cell.length_c   1.000
_cell.angle_alpha   90.00
_cell.angle_beta   90.00
_cell.angle_gamma   90.00
#
_symmetry.space_group_name_H-M   'P 1'
#
loop_
_entity.id
_entity.type
_entity.pdbx_description
1 polymer ?
#
loop_
_entity_poly.entity_id
_entity_poly.type
_entity_poly.pdbx_seq_one_letter_code
_entity_poly.pdbx_strand_id
1 'polypeptide(L)'
;MIQFVGRDAYKQFWNFSKDEKENLATQLAIELPALRGKVGASQEEIASAVGISRQTYSAYENRTRPIPWSLYLALLFYFDYIPSTHYMIRQLELFPNELDECWLAGRVFIEEEK
;
A
#
# COMPACT_ATOMS: atom_id res chain seq x y z
N MET A 1 -5.22 26.59 23.68
CA MET A 1 -4.28 25.66 24.36
C MET A 1 -4.38 24.33 23.63
N ILE A 2 -3.79 24.24 22.43
CA ILE A 2 -3.75 23.00 21.65
C ILE A 2 -2.28 22.62 21.64
N GLN A 3 -1.90 21.77 22.60
CA GLN A 3 -0.55 21.27 22.72
C GLN A 3 -0.29 20.36 21.51
N PHE A 4 0.62 20.80 20.65
CA PHE A 4 1.68 19.98 20.06
C PHE A 4 1.31 18.49 19.99
N VAL A 5 0.62 18.07 18.92
CA VAL A 5 0.67 16.64 18.57
C VAL A 5 2.11 16.43 18.13
N GLY A 6 2.96 16.00 19.07
CA GLY A 6 4.40 15.93 18.89
C GLY A 6 4.78 14.98 17.76
N ARG A 7 6.08 14.81 17.50
CA ARG A 7 6.63 13.89 16.48
C ARG A 7 6.00 12.48 16.45
N ASP A 8 5.31 12.06 17.50
CA ASP A 8 4.60 10.80 17.65
C ASP A 8 3.17 10.77 17.06
N ALA A 9 2.59 11.92 16.71
CA ALA A 9 1.25 12.07 16.12
C ALA A 9 1.03 11.12 14.93
N TYR A 10 2.02 11.05 14.05
CA TYR A 10 1.91 10.29 12.82
C TYR A 10 2.03 8.78 13.04
N LYS A 11 2.60 8.35 14.17
CA LYS A 11 2.81 6.92 14.46
C LYS A 11 1.50 6.15 14.60
N GLN A 12 0.43 6.82 15.05
CA GLN A 12 -0.88 6.19 15.23
C GLN A 12 -1.47 5.70 13.91
N PHE A 13 -1.27 6.45 12.81
CA PHE A 13 -1.75 6.09 11.47
C PHE A 13 -0.99 4.92 10.83
N TRP A 14 0.14 4.52 11.42
CA TRP A 14 0.94 3.38 10.98
C TRP A 14 0.78 2.15 11.89
N ASN A 15 -0.12 2.23 12.87
CA ASN A 15 -0.32 1.17 13.86
C ASN A 15 -1.35 0.13 13.41
N PHE A 16 -0.99 -0.66 12.39
CA PHE A 16 -1.82 -1.78 11.94
C PHE A 16 -1.60 -3.03 12.81
N SER A 17 -2.70 -3.61 13.27
CA SER A 17 -2.74 -4.92 13.92
C SER A 17 -2.27 -6.02 12.97
N LYS A 18 -1.99 -7.21 13.53
CA LYS A 18 -1.60 -8.36 12.73
C LYS A 18 -2.71 -8.75 11.73
N ASP A 19 -3.95 -8.77 12.17
CA ASP A 19 -5.10 -9.20 11.38
C ASP A 19 -5.39 -8.21 10.23
N GLU A 20 -5.27 -6.90 10.49
CA GLU A 20 -5.40 -5.88 9.43
C GLU A 20 -4.32 -6.06 8.35
N LYS A 21 -3.06 -6.28 8.75
CA LYS A 21 -1.97 -6.51 7.80
C LYS A 21 -2.21 -7.77 6.96
N GLU A 22 -2.65 -8.85 7.59
CA GLU A 22 -2.94 -10.11 6.90
C GLU A 22 -4.12 -9.98 5.94
N ASN A 23 -5.17 -9.26 6.35
CA ASN A 23 -6.34 -9.00 5.51
C ASN A 23 -5.97 -8.16 4.28
N LEU A 24 -5.29 -7.02 4.46
CA LEU A 24 -4.85 -6.16 3.36
C LEU A 24 -3.91 -6.88 2.40
N ALA A 25 -2.94 -7.64 2.93
CA ALA A 25 -2.02 -8.44 2.12
C ALA A 25 -2.75 -9.55 1.32
N THR A 26 -3.78 -10.16 1.91
CA THR A 26 -4.58 -11.20 1.26
C THR A 26 -5.43 -10.62 0.14
N GLN A 27 -6.12 -9.50 0.38
CA GLN A 27 -6.90 -8.81 -0.64
C GLN A 27 -6.01 -8.35 -1.80
N LEU A 28 -4.84 -7.78 -1.50
CA LEU A 28 -3.88 -7.39 -2.53
C LEU A 28 -3.45 -8.60 -3.37
N ALA A 29 -3.15 -9.74 -2.75
CA ALA A 29 -2.77 -10.97 -3.46
C ALA A 29 -3.87 -11.48 -4.42
N ILE A 30 -5.15 -11.31 -4.06
CA ILE A 30 -6.30 -11.65 -4.92
C ILE A 30 -6.32 -10.75 -6.17
N GLU A 31 -6.04 -9.46 -6.00
CA GLU A 31 -6.16 -8.44 -7.05
C GLU A 31 -4.88 -8.25 -7.89
N LEU A 32 -3.74 -8.85 -7.49
CA LEU A 32 -2.48 -8.77 -8.23
C LEU A 32 -2.60 -9.05 -9.74
N PRO A 33 -3.31 -10.10 -10.22
CA PRO A 33 -3.45 -10.33 -11.65
C PRO A 33 -4.18 -9.19 -12.38
N ALA A 34 -5.23 -8.64 -11.76
CA ALA A 34 -6.05 -7.58 -12.35
C ALA A 34 -5.27 -6.26 -12.40
N LEU A 35 -4.60 -5.90 -11.29
CA LEU A 35 -3.71 -4.74 -11.22
C LEU A 35 -2.56 -4.86 -12.23
N ARG A 36 -1.90 -6.01 -12.29
CA ARG A 36 -0.84 -6.27 -13.27
C ARG A 36 -1.34 -6.15 -14.72
N GLY A 37 -2.51 -6.69 -15.01
CA GLY A 37 -3.17 -6.55 -16.31
C GLY A 37 -3.50 -5.10 -16.66
N LYS A 38 -3.89 -4.30 -15.67
CA LYS A 38 -4.18 -2.86 -15.82
C LYS A 38 -2.93 -2.02 -16.07
N VAL A 39 -1.79 -2.41 -15.49
CA VAL A 39 -0.47 -1.82 -15.79
C VAL A 39 0.05 -2.28 -17.17
N GLY A 40 -0.30 -3.50 -17.59
CA GLY A 40 0.26 -4.12 -18.79
C GLY A 40 1.65 -4.71 -18.58
N ALA A 41 2.03 -5.01 -17.33
CA ALA A 41 3.34 -5.53 -16.96
C ALA A 41 3.36 -7.07 -16.84
N SER A 42 4.53 -7.64 -17.06
CA SER A 42 4.86 -9.03 -16.73
C SER A 42 5.14 -9.19 -15.23
N GLN A 43 5.12 -10.44 -14.75
CA GLN A 43 5.52 -10.75 -13.38
C GLN A 43 6.98 -10.35 -13.10
N GLU A 44 7.85 -10.44 -14.10
CA GLU A 44 9.28 -10.11 -13.97
C GLU A 44 9.47 -8.60 -13.76
N GLU A 45 8.76 -7.76 -14.53
CA GLU A 45 8.87 -6.31 -14.42
C GLU A 45 8.43 -5.79 -13.05
N ILE A 46 7.30 -6.28 -12.53
CA ILE A 46 6.84 -5.89 -11.18
C ILE A 46 7.76 -6.46 -10.11
N ALA A 47 8.18 -7.73 -10.23
CA ALA A 47 9.09 -8.36 -9.28
C ALA A 47 10.43 -7.59 -9.17
N SER A 48 11.00 -7.21 -10.31
CA SER A 48 12.22 -6.40 -10.39
C SER A 48 12.02 -5.03 -9.73
N ALA A 49 10.90 -4.36 -9.99
CA ALA A 49 10.59 -3.04 -9.42
C ALA A 49 10.48 -3.06 -7.88
N VAL A 50 9.95 -4.14 -7.29
CA VAL A 50 9.80 -4.28 -5.83
C VAL A 50 10.92 -5.09 -5.17
N GLY A 51 11.97 -5.46 -5.92
CA GLY A 51 13.18 -6.09 -5.38
C GLY A 51 13.03 -7.56 -4.98
N ILE A 52 12.22 -8.34 -5.69
CA ILE A 52 12.05 -9.79 -5.48
C ILE A 52 12.24 -10.58 -6.78
N SER A 53 12.39 -11.90 -6.68
CA SER A 53 12.40 -12.75 -7.87
C SER A 53 10.99 -12.92 -8.47
N ARG A 54 10.91 -13.12 -9.79
CA ARG A 54 9.64 -13.47 -10.47
C ARG A 54 8.97 -14.71 -9.88
N GLN A 55 9.73 -15.72 -9.46
CA GLN A 55 9.17 -16.91 -8.80
C GLN A 55 8.49 -16.54 -7.48
N THR A 56 9.09 -15.61 -6.72
CA THR A 56 8.48 -15.11 -5.48
C THR A 56 7.20 -14.33 -5.78
N TYR A 57 7.21 -13.43 -6.76
CA TYR A 57 6.00 -12.71 -7.19
C TYR A 57 4.90 -13.68 -7.64
N SER A 58 5.26 -14.67 -8.45
CA SER A 58 4.36 -15.72 -8.93
C SER A 58 3.72 -16.50 -7.78
N ALA A 59 4.46 -16.80 -6.72
CA ALA A 59 3.91 -17.47 -5.53
C ALA A 59 2.85 -16.61 -4.81
N TYR A 60 3.02 -15.28 -4.80
CA TYR A 60 2.03 -14.36 -4.24
C TYR A 60 0.78 -14.24 -5.11
N GLU A 61 0.94 -14.05 -6.42
CA GLU A 61 -0.18 -13.96 -7.36
C GLU A 61 -1.01 -15.26 -7.39
N ASN A 62 -0.36 -16.41 -7.21
CA ASN A 62 -1.02 -17.72 -7.08
C ASN A 62 -1.50 -18.02 -5.65
N ARG A 63 -1.26 -17.12 -4.68
CA ARG A 63 -1.63 -17.25 -3.26
C ARG A 63 -1.09 -18.52 -2.59
N THR A 64 0.02 -19.06 -3.08
CA THR A 64 0.71 -20.21 -2.46
C THR A 64 1.63 -19.78 -1.33
N ARG A 65 1.90 -18.48 -1.22
CA ARG A 65 2.67 -17.86 -0.14
C ARG A 65 1.97 -16.57 0.32
N PRO A 66 1.90 -16.27 1.63
CA PRO A 66 1.40 -14.99 2.11
C PRO A 66 2.38 -13.85 1.83
N ILE A 67 1.88 -12.69 1.42
CA ILE A 67 2.68 -11.48 1.18
C ILE A 67 3.14 -10.91 2.54
N PRO A 68 4.46 -10.73 2.78
CA PRO A 68 4.94 -10.03 3.96
C PRO A 68 4.52 -8.55 3.94
N TRP A 69 4.25 -7.96 5.11
CA TRP A 69 3.81 -6.56 5.22
C TRP A 69 4.72 -5.55 4.49
N SER A 70 6.04 -5.73 4.57
CA SER A 70 6.99 -4.88 3.85
C SER A 70 6.80 -4.92 2.33
N LEU A 71 6.49 -6.09 1.78
CA LEU A 71 6.25 -6.25 0.36
C LEU A 71 4.85 -5.74 -0.03
N TYR A 72 3.86 -5.90 0.83
CA TYR A 72 2.55 -5.26 0.66
C TYR A 72 2.72 -3.74 0.48
N LEU A 73 3.49 -3.08 1.36
CA LEU A 73 3.75 -1.63 1.25
C LEU A 73 4.49 -1.26 -0.05
N ALA A 74 5.46 -2.07 -0.47
CA ALA A 74 6.18 -1.83 -1.72
C ALA A 74 5.27 -1.95 -2.95
N LEU A 75 4.42 -2.98 -2.99
CA LEU A 75 3.43 -3.18 -4.05
C LEU A 75 2.34 -2.12 -4.03
N LEU A 76 1.86 -1.75 -2.84
CA LEU A 76 0.89 -0.66 -2.65
C LEU A 76 1.43 0.63 -3.25
N PHE A 77 2.66 1.02 -2.91
CA PHE A 77 3.31 2.20 -3.47
C PHE A 77 3.48 2.12 -4.98
N TYR A 78 3.93 0.97 -5.50
CA TYR A 78 4.08 0.74 -6.94
C TYR A 78 2.75 0.97 -7.70
N PHE A 79 1.65 0.37 -7.24
CA PHE A 79 0.35 0.52 -7.90
C PHE A 79 -0.30 1.88 -7.66
N ASP A 80 -0.09 2.50 -6.50
CA ASP A 80 -0.61 3.83 -6.20
C ASP A 80 0.01 4.90 -7.11
N TYR A 81 1.30 4.77 -7.42
CA TYR A 81 2.02 5.74 -8.26
C TYR A 81 1.95 5.47 -9.77
N ILE A 82 1.14 4.49 -10.19
CA ILE A 82 0.85 4.25 -11.60
C ILE A 82 -0.54 4.80 -11.94
N PRO A 83 -0.66 5.74 -12.90
CA PRO A 83 -1.94 6.40 -13.20
C PRO A 83 -3.09 5.45 -13.52
N SER A 84 -2.82 4.31 -14.17
CA SER A 84 -3.85 3.34 -14.54
C SER A 84 -4.39 2.54 -13.34
N THR A 85 -3.66 2.47 -12.23
CA THR A 85 -4.03 1.71 -11.03
C THR A 85 -4.26 2.57 -9.77
N HIS A 86 -3.85 3.85 -9.77
CA HIS A 86 -4.00 4.78 -8.65
C HIS A 86 -5.43 4.81 -8.06
N TYR A 87 -6.44 4.97 -8.91
CA TYR A 87 -7.83 4.95 -8.46
C TYR A 87 -8.35 3.53 -8.21
N MET A 88 -7.84 2.55 -8.95
CA MET A 88 -8.29 1.16 -8.84
C MET A 88 -7.99 0.58 -7.45
N ILE A 89 -6.80 0.84 -6.89
CA ILE A 89 -6.46 0.33 -5.55
C ILE A 89 -7.33 0.92 -4.44
N ARG A 90 -7.84 2.15 -4.60
CA ARG A 90 -8.77 2.79 -3.66
C ARG A 90 -10.18 2.21 -3.80
N GLN A 91 -10.62 1.98 -5.04
CA GLN A 91 -11.91 1.35 -5.32
C GLN A 91 -11.99 -0.10 -4.82
N LEU A 92 -10.85 -0.80 -4.82
CA LEU A 92 -10.73 -2.16 -4.30
C LEU A 92 -10.44 -2.21 -2.79
N GLU A 93 -10.44 -1.06 -2.10
CA GLU A 93 -10.15 -0.95 -0.66
C GLU A 93 -8.79 -1.58 -0.27
N LEU A 94 -7.83 -1.58 -1.20
CA LEU A 94 -6.48 -2.11 -0.98
C LEU A 94 -5.56 -1.08 -0.33
N PHE A 95 -5.89 0.20 -0.46
CA PHE A 95 -5.15 1.30 0.17
C PHE A 95 -5.77 1.60 1.55
N PRO A 96 -4.98 1.56 2.65
CA PRO A 96 -5.51 1.83 3.99
C PRO A 96 -5.79 3.32 4.16
N ASN A 97 -7.02 3.66 4.58
CA ASN A 97 -7.45 5.05 4.76
C ASN A 97 -6.60 5.80 5.78
N GLU A 98 -6.04 5.10 6.76
CA GLU A 98 -5.16 5.66 7.79
C GLU A 98 -3.94 6.36 7.17
N LEU A 99 -3.44 5.87 6.03
CA LEU A 99 -2.30 6.49 5.35
C LEU A 99 -2.69 7.81 4.65
N ASP A 100 -3.90 7.89 4.09
CA ASP A 100 -4.42 9.13 3.51
C ASP A 100 -4.73 10.14 4.63
N GLU A 101 -5.29 9.69 5.76
CA GLU A 101 -5.50 10.51 6.96
C GLU A 101 -4.18 11.06 7.51
N CYS A 102 -3.12 10.24 7.56
CA CYS A 102 -1.78 10.68 7.94
C CYS A 102 -1.28 11.83 7.06
N TRP A 103 -1.48 11.73 5.75
CA TRP A 103 -1.07 12.75 4.78
C TRP A 103 -1.90 14.03 4.92
N LEU A 104 -3.22 13.90 5.05
CA LEU A 104 -4.14 15.03 5.22
C LEU A 104 -3.88 15.78 6.53
N ALA A 105 -3.65 15.07 7.63
CA ALA A 105 -3.29 15.68 8.90
C ALA A 105 -2.09 16.61 8.74
N GLY A 106 -1.02 16.15 8.07
CA GLY A 106 0.16 16.98 7.80
C GLY A 106 -0.12 18.24 6.97
N ARG A 107 -1.07 18.18 6.02
CA ARG A 107 -1.45 19.32 5.17
C ARG A 107 -2.20 20.40 5.93
N VAL A 108 -3.18 20.01 6.75
CA VAL A 108 -3.97 20.93 7.58
C VAL A 108 -3.07 21.72 8.53
N PHE A 109 -2.09 21.06 9.16
CA PHE A 109 -1.15 21.75 10.04
C PHE A 109 -0.25 22.79 9.32
N ILE A 110 0.15 22.53 8.07
CA ILE A 110 0.98 23.47 7.29
C ILE A 110 0.18 24.70 6.85
N GLU A 111 -1.13 24.55 6.63
CA GLU A 111 -2.00 25.66 6.23
C GLU A 111 -2.40 26.55 7.43
N GLU A 112 -2.50 26.01 8.64
CA GLU A 112 -2.79 26.78 9.87
C GLU A 112 -1.60 27.61 10.39
N GLU A 113 -0.37 27.30 9.97
CA GLU A 113 0.85 28.06 10.33
C GLU A 113 1.18 29.21 9.36
N LYS A 114 0.42 29.38 8.27
CA LYS A 114 0.58 30.47 7.29
C LYS A 114 -0.42 31.60 7.50
#